data_AF-A0A067P9L8-F1
#
_entry.id   AF-A0A067P9L8-F1
#
_cell.length_a   1.000
_cell.length_b   1.000
_cell.length_c   1.000
_cell.angle_alpha   90.00
_cell.angle_beta   90.00
_cell.angle_gamma   90.00
#
_symmetry.space_group_name_H-M   'P 1'
#
loop_
_entity.id
_entity.type
_entity.pdbx_description
1 polymer ?
#
loop_
_entity_poly.entity_id
_entity_poly.type
_entity_poly.pdbx_seq_one_letter_code
_entity_poly.pdbx_strand_id
1 'polypeptide(L)'
;MASDERLILVSATGRLVLIHPPPEQDDDKVAELFSHPQNLQHLHHFPTSMDREGATKRRLKRYADGFVDFHIHFAPVQSEGMRIWDSGEFIGVCGFQRIDVVNHAAEVGIIVQADYHRTGIASEALFALLSLGFREPTFPDVSETDQLESKKAALQGQIQLLQSIISRTSVEKGELEKLADQQAEALENDETNESLRNLAQKPVSDLRDWCRQTETRLEGYRSVLDRAQSALDSLEVPPPPTYHTNEGADSPLPPSIASRLPAIHRCTFLTSEHNTAFRGWMEDTLGVQPESIQRSAWRDPKAGCWNDNVGYAILEDEWRGEGGKIGIRERLERKVMALHS
;
A
#
# COMPACT_ATOMS: atom_id res chain seq x y z
N MET A 1 -8.12 14.23 29.06
CA MET A 1 -8.33 14.05 27.62
C MET A 1 -8.64 12.58 27.43
N ALA A 2 -9.85 12.25 26.95
CA ALA A 2 -10.18 10.86 26.64
C ALA A 2 -9.12 10.36 25.65
N SER A 3 -8.62 9.14 25.82
CA SER A 3 -7.73 8.52 24.84
C SER A 3 -8.47 8.52 23.50
N ASP A 4 -8.03 9.34 22.55
CA ASP A 4 -8.57 9.35 21.18
C ASP A 4 -8.31 7.97 20.60
N GLU A 5 -9.33 7.13 20.65
CA GLU A 5 -9.28 5.81 20.07
C GLU A 5 -9.14 5.98 18.56
N ARG A 6 -7.96 5.60 18.06
CA ARG A 6 -7.67 5.64 16.63
C ARG A 6 -8.04 4.30 16.01
N LEU A 7 -8.86 4.34 14.99
CA LEU A 7 -9.08 3.23 14.09
C LEU A 7 -8.05 3.29 12.97
N ILE A 8 -7.25 2.23 12.86
CA ILE A 8 -6.21 2.10 11.84
C ILE A 8 -6.55 0.87 11.01
N LEU A 9 -6.75 1.06 9.71
CA LEU A 9 -6.87 -0.06 8.77
C LEU A 9 -5.55 -0.21 8.02
N VAL A 10 -5.06 -1.44 7.95
CA VAL A 10 -3.94 -1.80 7.09
C VAL A 10 -4.53 -2.43 5.83
N SER A 11 -4.02 -2.04 4.68
CA SER A 11 -4.51 -2.54 3.41
C SER A 11 -4.11 -4.00 3.16
N ALA A 12 -4.72 -4.59 2.13
CA ALA A 12 -4.47 -5.98 1.73
C ALA A 12 -3.06 -6.28 1.23
N THR A 13 -2.17 -5.29 1.09
CA THR A 13 -0.75 -5.58 0.79
C THR A 13 0.17 -5.16 1.93
N GLY A 14 -0.39 -4.61 3.01
CA GLY A 14 0.36 -3.98 4.08
C GLY A 14 0.99 -2.65 3.69
N ARG A 15 0.94 -2.22 2.42
CA ARG A 15 1.63 -1.01 1.96
C ARG A 15 0.89 0.28 2.27
N LEU A 16 -0.41 0.23 2.58
CA LEU A 16 -1.20 1.41 2.93
C LEU A 16 -1.74 1.30 4.36
N VAL A 17 -1.85 2.45 4.99
CA VAL A 17 -2.47 2.63 6.30
C VAL A 17 -3.55 3.70 6.17
N LEU A 18 -4.75 3.41 6.66
CA LEU A 18 -5.89 4.32 6.69
C LEU A 18 -6.14 4.71 8.14
N ILE A 19 -6.07 6.00 8.45
CA ILE A 19 -6.09 6.51 9.84
C ILE A 19 -7.36 7.31 10.09
N HIS A 20 -8.14 6.91 11.11
CA HIS A 20 -9.30 7.62 11.64
C HIS A 20 -9.19 7.80 13.17
N PRO A 21 -9.57 8.95 13.75
CA PRO A 21 -9.90 10.19 13.05
C PRO A 21 -8.67 10.72 12.27
N PRO A 22 -8.90 11.49 11.19
CA PRO A 22 -7.81 12.03 10.42
C PRO A 22 -6.82 12.90 11.24
N PRO A 23 -5.50 12.71 11.09
CA PRO A 23 -4.50 13.52 11.77
C PRO A 23 -4.56 15.01 11.37
N GLU A 24 -4.36 15.91 12.34
CA GLU A 24 -4.31 17.37 12.08
C GLU A 24 -3.12 17.77 11.20
N GLN A 25 -1.99 17.08 11.34
CA GLN A 25 -0.76 17.36 10.58
C GLN A 25 -0.93 17.23 9.06
N ASP A 26 -1.98 16.55 8.61
CA ASP A 26 -2.25 16.35 7.18
C ASP A 26 -3.06 17.49 6.55
N ASP A 27 -3.52 18.48 7.33
CA ASP A 27 -4.39 19.54 6.84
C ASP A 27 -3.76 20.33 5.66
N ASP A 28 -2.43 20.54 5.68
CA ASP A 28 -1.69 21.16 4.56
C ASP A 28 -1.75 20.28 3.28
N LYS A 29 -1.64 18.96 3.43
CA LYS A 29 -1.69 18.01 2.32
C LYS A 29 -3.10 17.76 1.81
N VAL A 30 -4.10 17.85 2.67
CA VAL A 30 -5.52 17.86 2.29
C VAL A 30 -5.82 19.12 1.48
N ALA A 31 -5.35 20.30 1.91
CA ALA A 31 -5.50 21.54 1.18
C ALA A 31 -4.89 21.45 -0.24
N GLU A 32 -3.70 20.86 -0.37
CA GLU A 32 -3.05 20.56 -1.66
C GLU A 32 -3.92 19.60 -2.50
N LEU A 33 -4.37 18.48 -1.92
CA LEU A 33 -5.20 17.47 -2.59
C LEU A 33 -6.48 18.07 -3.19
N PHE A 34 -7.16 18.92 -2.42
CA PHE A 34 -8.43 19.59 -2.77
C PHE A 34 -8.24 20.91 -3.52
N SER A 35 -7.01 21.27 -3.88
CA SER A 35 -6.70 22.39 -4.78
C SER A 35 -6.13 21.90 -6.13
N HIS A 36 -5.76 20.62 -6.22
CA HIS A 36 -5.09 20.09 -7.40
C HIS A 36 -6.04 19.98 -8.61
N PRO A 37 -5.77 20.66 -9.74
CA PRO A 37 -6.69 20.71 -10.88
C PRO A 37 -7.10 19.34 -11.42
N GLN A 38 -6.15 18.39 -11.48
CA GLN A 38 -6.42 17.03 -11.97
C GLN A 38 -7.31 16.23 -11.02
N ASN A 39 -7.24 16.44 -9.70
CA ASN A 39 -8.11 15.74 -8.75
C ASN A 39 -9.54 16.28 -8.83
N LEU A 40 -9.68 17.58 -9.06
CA LEU A 40 -10.97 18.26 -9.09
C LEU A 40 -11.65 18.26 -10.45
N GLN A 41 -11.01 17.74 -11.50
CA GLN A 41 -11.51 17.83 -12.89
C GLN A 41 -12.92 17.25 -13.08
N HIS A 42 -13.36 16.35 -12.19
CA HIS A 42 -14.69 15.74 -12.19
C HIS A 42 -15.48 16.00 -10.90
N LEU A 43 -14.97 16.86 -10.02
CA LEU A 43 -15.52 17.11 -8.67
C LEU A 43 -15.92 18.58 -8.52
N HIS A 44 -16.76 19.05 -9.45
CA HIS A 44 -17.11 20.47 -9.60
C HIS A 44 -17.80 21.13 -8.40
N HIS A 45 -18.33 20.33 -7.47
CA HIS A 45 -18.95 20.83 -6.25
C HIS A 45 -17.94 21.23 -5.17
N PHE A 46 -16.66 20.91 -5.34
CA PHE A 46 -15.58 21.38 -4.46
C PHE A 46 -15.10 22.78 -4.84
N PRO A 47 -14.62 23.58 -3.86
CA PRO A 47 -13.99 24.86 -4.15
C PRO A 47 -12.77 24.67 -5.06
N THR A 48 -12.46 25.66 -5.90
CA THR A 48 -11.30 25.62 -6.82
C THR A 48 -9.95 25.70 -6.12
N SER A 49 -9.95 26.13 -4.86
CA SER A 49 -8.78 26.23 -4.00
C SER A 49 -9.21 26.00 -2.55
N MET A 50 -8.32 25.40 -1.78
CA MET A 50 -8.45 25.16 -0.35
C MET A 50 -7.12 25.51 0.29
N ASP A 51 -7.16 26.32 1.35
CA ASP A 51 -6.01 26.55 2.22
C ASP A 51 -6.06 25.60 3.43
N ARG A 52 -4.99 25.62 4.23
CA ARG A 52 -4.90 24.81 5.45
C ARG A 52 -6.07 25.05 6.40
N GLU A 53 -6.46 26.31 6.60
CA GLU A 53 -7.56 26.65 7.51
C GLU A 53 -8.89 26.06 7.01
N GLY A 54 -9.14 26.10 5.70
CA GLY A 54 -10.28 25.44 5.05
C GLY A 54 -10.26 23.92 5.21
N ALA A 55 -9.08 23.29 5.09
CA ALA A 55 -8.91 21.86 5.33
C ALA A 55 -9.18 21.49 6.80
N THR A 56 -8.63 22.24 7.76
CA THR A 56 -8.90 22.07 9.19
C THR A 56 -10.39 22.20 9.50
N LYS A 57 -11.04 23.26 9.00
CA LYS A 57 -12.49 23.48 9.16
C LYS A 57 -13.30 22.32 8.59
N ARG A 58 -12.91 21.81 7.42
CA ARG A 58 -13.55 20.65 6.77
C ARG A 58 -13.42 19.39 7.63
N ARG A 59 -12.22 19.06 8.09
CA ARG A 59 -11.95 17.88 8.93
C ARG A 59 -12.77 17.91 10.23
N LEU A 60 -12.71 19.02 10.96
CA LEU A 60 -13.47 19.19 12.21
C LEU A 60 -14.98 19.13 11.98
N LYS A 61 -15.48 19.77 10.91
CA LYS A 61 -16.90 19.73 10.56
C LYS A 61 -17.37 18.32 10.21
N ARG A 62 -16.61 17.58 9.38
CA ARG A 62 -16.98 16.22 8.97
C ARG A 62 -16.99 15.28 10.18
N TYR A 63 -16.01 15.40 11.07
CA TYR A 63 -16.02 14.65 12.34
C TYR A 63 -17.26 14.96 13.18
N ALA A 64 -17.61 16.25 13.33
CA ALA A 64 -18.81 16.67 14.07
C ALA A 64 -20.12 16.21 13.42
N ASP A 65 -20.18 16.15 12.09
CA ASP A 65 -21.34 15.68 11.32
C ASP A 65 -21.43 14.14 11.27
N GLY A 66 -20.54 13.41 11.97
CA GLY A 66 -20.59 11.94 12.07
C GLY A 66 -19.98 11.18 10.88
N PHE A 67 -19.11 11.83 10.11
CA PHE A 67 -18.38 11.17 9.03
C PHE A 67 -17.30 10.24 9.59
N VAL A 68 -17.09 9.11 8.91
CA VAL A 68 -15.97 8.21 9.20
C VAL A 68 -14.95 8.34 8.08
N ASP A 69 -14.13 9.38 8.18
CA ASP A 69 -13.06 9.69 7.24
C ASP A 69 -11.73 9.06 7.65
N PHE A 70 -11.00 8.59 6.65
CA PHE A 70 -9.64 8.10 6.77
C PHE A 70 -8.70 8.93 5.91
N HIS A 71 -7.55 9.27 6.48
CA HIS A 71 -6.39 9.68 5.68
C HIS A 71 -5.60 8.45 5.27
N ILE A 72 -5.22 8.40 4.00
CA ILE A 72 -4.49 7.30 3.38
C ILE A 72 -3.02 7.66 3.39
N HIS A 73 -2.19 6.80 3.96
CA HIS A 73 -0.74 6.94 3.98
C HIS A 73 -0.08 5.69 3.42
N PHE A 74 1.14 5.83 2.92
CA PHE A 74 2.02 4.66 2.81
C PHE A 74 2.36 4.14 4.20
N ALA A 75 2.34 2.82 4.37
CA ALA A 75 2.84 2.18 5.56
C ALA A 75 4.33 2.46 5.66
N PRO A 76 4.83 2.91 6.81
CA PRO A 76 6.25 3.13 6.96
C PRO A 76 7.00 1.79 6.88
N VAL A 77 8.22 1.83 6.36
CA VAL A 77 9.16 0.73 6.53
C VAL A 77 9.36 0.55 8.04
N GLN A 78 8.97 -0.59 8.58
CA GLN A 78 9.07 -0.88 10.02
C GLN A 78 10.54 -0.79 10.45
N SER A 79 10.92 0.32 11.07
CA SER A 79 12.13 0.45 11.88
C SER A 79 11.75 0.30 13.36
N GLU A 80 12.60 -0.35 14.16
CA GLU A 80 12.34 -0.55 15.59
C GLU A 80 11.92 0.75 16.28
N GLY A 81 10.82 0.68 17.06
CA GLY A 81 10.30 1.80 17.85
C GLY A 81 9.42 2.81 17.12
N MET A 82 9.27 2.71 15.79
CA MET A 82 8.41 3.61 15.03
C MET A 82 6.97 3.10 14.98
N ARG A 83 6.01 3.93 15.40
CA ARG A 83 4.58 3.60 15.28
C ARG A 83 4.16 3.70 13.82
N ILE A 84 3.30 2.78 13.37
CA ILE A 84 2.82 2.66 11.98
C ILE A 84 2.25 3.98 11.43
N TRP A 85 1.76 4.87 12.29
CA TRP A 85 1.09 6.12 11.91
C TRP A 85 1.96 7.39 12.02
N ASP A 86 3.20 7.31 12.50
CA ASP A 86 4.00 8.53 12.78
C ASP A 86 4.85 9.00 11.59
N SER A 87 4.90 8.27 10.47
CA SER A 87 5.87 8.55 9.39
C SER A 87 5.45 8.18 7.96
N GLY A 88 4.19 7.79 7.76
CA GLY A 88 3.67 7.50 6.42
C GLY A 88 3.43 8.77 5.61
N GLU A 89 3.89 8.80 4.36
CA GLU A 89 3.54 9.86 3.41
C GLU A 89 2.03 9.85 3.15
N PHE A 90 1.36 10.99 3.36
CA PHE A 90 -0.05 11.17 3.02
C PHE A 90 -0.23 11.15 1.49
N ILE A 91 -1.17 10.33 1.01
CA ILE A 91 -1.43 10.14 -0.42
C ILE A 91 -2.90 10.30 -0.82
N GLY A 92 -3.82 10.46 0.13
CA GLY A 92 -5.24 10.67 -0.20
C GLY A 92 -6.18 10.59 1.00
N VAL A 93 -7.47 10.67 0.71
CA VAL A 93 -8.56 10.54 1.68
C VAL A 93 -9.62 9.57 1.17
N CYS A 94 -10.24 8.80 2.06
CA CYS A 94 -11.44 8.03 1.76
C CYS A 94 -12.34 7.93 3.00
N GLY A 95 -13.59 7.49 2.86
CA GLY A 95 -14.44 7.31 4.03
C GLY A 95 -15.90 7.07 3.73
N PHE A 96 -16.65 6.87 4.82
CA PHE A 96 -18.10 6.78 4.82
C PHE A 96 -18.72 8.13 5.17
N GLN A 97 -19.67 8.56 4.35
CA GLN A 97 -20.51 9.73 4.57
C GLN A 97 -21.98 9.37 4.49
N ARG A 98 -22.83 10.26 5.02
CA ARG A 98 -24.30 10.06 5.04
C ARG A 98 -24.70 8.68 5.56
N ILE A 99 -24.09 8.26 6.68
CA ILE A 99 -24.35 6.96 7.28
C ILE A 99 -25.79 6.92 7.79
N ASP A 100 -26.59 6.03 7.21
CA ASP A 100 -27.94 5.73 7.63
C ASP A 100 -27.91 4.43 8.43
N VAL A 101 -27.92 4.57 9.76
CA VAL A 101 -27.86 3.45 10.70
C VAL A 101 -29.11 2.57 10.61
N VAL A 102 -30.27 3.14 10.27
CA VAL A 102 -31.54 2.40 10.20
C VAL A 102 -31.57 1.52 8.96
N ASN A 103 -31.11 2.04 7.82
CA ASN A 103 -31.08 1.32 6.56
C ASN A 103 -29.76 0.59 6.29
N HIS A 104 -28.82 0.62 7.24
CA HIS A 104 -27.49 0.03 7.10
C HIS A 104 -26.80 0.48 5.80
N ALA A 105 -26.86 1.77 5.49
CA ALA A 105 -26.36 2.32 4.24
C ALA A 105 -25.36 3.45 4.47
N ALA A 106 -24.42 3.62 3.54
CA ALA A 106 -23.51 4.76 3.53
C ALA A 106 -23.17 5.17 2.10
N GLU A 107 -22.75 6.41 1.94
CA GLU A 107 -22.08 6.90 0.73
C GLU A 107 -20.57 6.81 0.93
N VAL A 108 -19.85 6.31 -0.07
CA VAL A 108 -18.41 6.11 -0.04
C VAL A 108 -17.74 7.12 -0.96
N GLY A 109 -16.72 7.81 -0.44
CA GLY A 109 -15.90 8.75 -1.20
C GLY A 109 -14.42 8.36 -1.15
N ILE A 110 -13.69 8.68 -2.23
CA ILE A 110 -12.23 8.58 -2.27
C ILE A 110 -11.64 9.66 -3.18
N ILE A 111 -10.52 10.25 -2.76
CA ILE A 111 -9.66 11.10 -3.58
C ILE A 111 -8.21 10.75 -3.27
N VAL A 112 -7.42 10.47 -4.30
CA VAL A 112 -5.98 10.16 -4.19
C VAL A 112 -5.20 11.24 -4.92
N GLN A 113 -3.99 11.58 -4.46
CA GLN A 113 -3.13 12.54 -5.13
C GLN A 113 -2.86 12.12 -6.59
N ALA A 114 -2.70 13.11 -7.46
CA ALA A 114 -2.61 12.92 -8.91
C ALA A 114 -1.47 11.99 -9.33
N ASP A 115 -0.33 12.09 -8.65
CA ASP A 115 0.87 11.26 -8.91
C ASP A 115 0.64 9.77 -8.65
N TYR A 116 -0.38 9.44 -7.87
CA TYR A 116 -0.77 8.08 -7.52
C TYR A 116 -2.02 7.60 -8.27
N HIS A 117 -2.48 8.32 -9.29
CA HIS A 117 -3.56 7.84 -10.15
C HIS A 117 -3.09 6.62 -10.94
N ARG A 118 -3.98 5.63 -11.12
CA ARG A 118 -3.73 4.39 -11.89
C ARG A 118 -2.62 3.48 -11.35
N THR A 119 -2.09 3.72 -10.15
CA THR A 119 -1.13 2.83 -9.47
C THR A 119 -1.83 1.73 -8.64
N GLY A 120 -3.15 1.78 -8.57
CA GLY A 120 -3.99 0.87 -7.77
C GLY A 120 -4.16 1.23 -6.30
N ILE A 121 -3.55 2.34 -5.83
CA ILE A 121 -3.75 2.85 -4.47
C ILE A 121 -5.22 3.04 -4.14
N ALA A 122 -6.01 3.63 -5.05
CA ALA A 122 -7.44 3.82 -4.84
C ALA A 122 -8.21 2.50 -4.68
N SER A 123 -7.89 1.49 -5.50
CA SER A 123 -8.54 0.17 -5.44
C SER A 123 -8.26 -0.52 -4.11
N GLU A 124 -7.03 -0.41 -3.62
CA GLU A 124 -6.60 -1.00 -2.37
C GLU A 124 -7.16 -0.29 -1.13
N ALA A 125 -7.18 1.05 -1.12
CA ALA A 125 -7.81 1.82 -0.07
C ALA A 125 -9.33 1.54 0.01
N LEU A 126 -10.00 1.45 -1.15
CA LEU A 126 -11.41 1.08 -1.20
C LEU A 126 -11.65 -0.37 -0.77
N PHE A 127 -10.74 -1.30 -1.08
CA PHE A 127 -10.84 -2.67 -0.59
C PHE A 127 -10.80 -2.73 0.94
N ALA A 128 -9.87 -1.99 1.56
CA ALA A 128 -9.77 -1.90 3.02
C ALA A 128 -11.02 -1.25 3.64
N LEU A 129 -11.49 -0.14 3.05
CA LEU A 129 -12.66 0.60 3.52
C LEU A 129 -13.95 -0.23 3.40
N LEU A 130 -14.20 -0.86 2.24
CA LEU A 130 -15.40 -1.67 2.02
C LEU A 130 -15.41 -2.93 2.88
N SER A 131 -14.25 -3.57 3.07
CA SER A 131 -14.12 -4.69 4.02
C SER A 131 -14.56 -4.28 5.43
N LEU A 132 -14.11 -3.11 5.92
CA LEU A 132 -14.58 -2.56 7.19
C LEU A 132 -16.10 -2.37 7.21
N GLY A 133 -16.67 -1.77 6.15
CA GLY A 133 -18.10 -1.50 6.05
C GLY A 133 -18.97 -2.76 6.08
N PHE A 134 -18.61 -3.77 5.28
CA PHE A 134 -19.31 -5.05 5.19
C PHE A 134 -18.94 -6.05 6.28
N ARG A 135 -18.13 -5.64 7.28
CA ARG A 135 -17.62 -6.49 8.38
C ARG A 135 -16.87 -7.73 7.92
N GLU A 136 -16.25 -7.64 6.75
CA GLU A 136 -15.36 -8.66 6.26
C GLU A 136 -13.94 -8.34 6.74
N PRO A 137 -13.16 -9.36 7.13
CA PRO A 137 -11.76 -9.15 7.39
C PRO A 137 -11.09 -8.68 6.08
N THR A 138 -10.16 -7.72 6.19
CA THR A 138 -9.40 -7.17 5.04
C THR A 138 -8.49 -8.20 4.38
N PHE A 139 -8.41 -9.40 4.95
CA PHE A 139 -7.92 -10.63 4.37
C PHE A 139 -8.85 -11.78 4.78
N PRO A 140 -8.82 -12.98 4.19
CA PRO A 140 -9.11 -14.16 5.00
C PRO A 140 -8.29 -14.06 6.31
N ASP A 141 -8.80 -14.57 7.43
CA ASP A 141 -8.00 -14.71 8.64
C ASP A 141 -6.87 -15.72 8.37
N VAL A 142 -5.90 -15.32 7.53
CA VAL A 142 -4.57 -15.90 7.50
C VAL A 142 -4.03 -15.47 8.84
N SER A 143 -4.08 -16.43 9.76
CA SER A 143 -3.59 -16.29 11.11
C SER A 143 -2.27 -15.52 11.10
N GLU A 144 -1.93 -14.79 12.17
CA GLU A 144 -0.60 -14.18 12.29
C GLU A 144 0.52 -15.17 11.95
N THR A 145 0.27 -16.47 12.19
CA THR A 145 1.10 -17.59 11.76
C THR A 145 1.25 -17.69 10.24
N ASP A 146 0.17 -17.64 9.45
CA ASP A 146 0.24 -17.73 7.99
C ASP A 146 0.94 -16.51 7.35
N GLN A 147 0.72 -15.31 7.91
CA GLN A 147 1.43 -14.10 7.47
C GLN A 147 2.93 -14.18 7.79
N LEU A 148 3.26 -14.68 8.99
CA LEU A 148 4.63 -14.92 9.41
C LEU A 148 5.30 -15.97 8.53
N GLU A 149 4.63 -17.08 8.23
CA GLU A 149 5.15 -18.14 7.36
C GLU A 149 5.34 -17.66 5.91
N SER A 150 4.42 -16.83 5.40
CA SER A 150 4.60 -16.19 4.08
C SER A 150 5.83 -15.26 4.05
N LYS A 151 6.01 -14.45 5.10
CA LYS A 151 7.17 -13.56 5.25
C LYS A 151 8.48 -14.34 5.38
N LYS A 152 8.48 -15.44 6.14
CA LYS A 152 9.62 -16.38 6.25
C LYS A 152 9.95 -16.99 4.89
N ALA A 153 8.95 -17.48 4.15
CA ALA A 153 9.16 -18.08 2.83
C ALA A 153 9.75 -17.07 1.83
N ALA A 154 9.28 -15.82 1.84
CA ALA A 154 9.83 -14.76 0.99
C ALA A 154 11.30 -14.44 1.33
N LEU A 155 11.63 -14.30 2.63
CA LEU A 155 13.01 -14.09 3.08
C LEU A 155 13.93 -15.27 2.74
N GLN A 156 13.45 -16.51 2.90
CA GLN A 156 14.19 -17.72 2.51
C GLN A 156 14.51 -17.73 1.01
N GLY A 157 13.56 -17.32 0.16
CA GLY A 157 13.80 -17.19 -1.29
C GLY A 157 14.90 -16.17 -1.62
N GLN A 158 14.92 -15.02 -0.93
CA GLN A 158 15.96 -14.01 -1.10
C GLN A 158 17.33 -14.52 -0.64
N ILE A 159 17.39 -15.21 0.49
CA ILE A 159 18.60 -15.85 1.01
C ILE A 159 19.17 -16.86 -0.01
N GLN A 160 18.33 -17.74 -0.56
CA GLN A 160 18.77 -18.72 -1.57
C GLN A 160 19.32 -18.05 -2.83
N LEU A 161 18.69 -16.96 -3.29
CA LEU A 161 19.17 -16.19 -4.44
C LEU A 161 20.54 -15.55 -4.16
N LEU A 162 20.73 -14.93 -2.99
CA LEU A 162 22.00 -14.32 -2.58
C LEU A 162 23.11 -15.38 -2.47
N GLN A 163 22.83 -16.53 -1.87
CA GLN A 163 23.76 -17.66 -1.80
C GLN A 163 24.20 -18.12 -3.20
N SER A 164 23.27 -18.19 -4.17
CA SER A 164 23.59 -18.51 -5.57
C SER A 164 24.48 -17.46 -6.24
N ILE A 165 24.25 -16.16 -5.99
CA ILE A 165 25.08 -15.07 -6.51
C ILE A 165 26.49 -15.14 -5.93
N ILE A 166 26.61 -15.33 -4.61
CA ILE A 166 27.90 -15.47 -3.90
C ILE A 166 28.68 -16.66 -4.45
N SER A 167 28.02 -17.82 -4.62
CA SER A 167 28.66 -19.03 -5.17
C SER A 167 29.23 -18.79 -6.57
N ARG A 168 28.43 -18.24 -7.49
CA ARG A 168 28.88 -17.93 -8.87
C ARG A 168 30.03 -16.93 -8.90
N THR A 169 29.92 -15.86 -8.11
CA THR A 169 30.96 -14.81 -8.04
C THR A 169 32.26 -15.35 -7.42
N SER A 170 32.17 -16.31 -6.50
CA SER A 170 33.34 -16.96 -5.90
C SER A 170 34.07 -17.87 -6.91
N VAL A 171 33.34 -18.56 -7.78
CA VAL A 171 33.92 -19.34 -8.88
C VAL A 171 34.64 -18.42 -9.86
N GLU A 172 33.98 -17.33 -10.30
CA GLU A 172 34.58 -16.32 -11.18
C GLU A 172 35.89 -15.78 -10.61
N LYS A 173 35.90 -15.44 -9.31
CA LYS A 173 37.12 -15.00 -8.63
C LYS A 173 38.24 -16.05 -8.69
N GLY A 174 37.94 -17.30 -8.39
CA GLY A 174 38.93 -18.39 -8.43
C GLY A 174 39.48 -18.65 -9.84
N GLU A 175 38.70 -18.44 -10.89
CA GLU A 175 39.17 -18.49 -12.27
C GLU A 175 40.10 -17.32 -12.60
N LEU A 176 39.77 -16.11 -12.13
CA LEU A 176 40.62 -14.93 -12.30
C LEU A 176 41.96 -15.04 -11.57
N GLU A 177 41.97 -15.59 -10.35
CA GLU A 177 43.20 -15.85 -9.59
C GLU A 177 44.10 -16.84 -10.33
N LYS A 178 43.55 -17.97 -10.81
CA LYS A 178 44.32 -18.94 -11.61
C LYS A 178 44.90 -18.32 -12.88
N LEU A 179 44.12 -17.48 -13.57
CA LEU A 179 44.58 -16.80 -14.77
C LEU A 179 45.73 -15.82 -14.46
N ALA A 180 45.62 -15.08 -13.37
CA ALA A 180 46.66 -14.15 -12.92
C ALA A 180 47.96 -14.88 -12.55
N ASP A 181 47.86 -16.02 -11.87
CA ASP A 181 49.02 -16.84 -11.49
C ASP A 181 49.71 -17.46 -12.73
N GLN A 182 48.92 -18.02 -13.66
CA GLN A 182 49.45 -18.55 -14.93
C GLN A 182 50.16 -17.48 -15.75
N GLN A 183 49.61 -16.25 -15.78
CA GLN A 183 50.24 -15.14 -16.50
C GLN A 183 51.51 -14.64 -15.80
N ALA A 184 51.56 -14.68 -14.46
CA ALA A 184 52.76 -14.33 -13.70
C ALA A 184 53.89 -15.35 -13.90
N GLU A 185 53.59 -16.65 -13.81
CA GLU A 185 54.56 -17.73 -14.05
C GLU A 185 55.12 -17.70 -15.48
N ALA A 186 54.27 -17.40 -16.46
CA ALA A 186 54.69 -17.23 -17.86
C ALA A 186 55.64 -16.04 -18.07
N LEU A 187 55.49 -14.96 -17.30
CA LEU A 187 56.38 -13.80 -17.35
C LEU A 187 57.75 -14.10 -16.72
N GLU A 188 57.82 -14.99 -15.72
CA GLU A 188 59.09 -15.36 -15.07
C GLU A 188 59.93 -16.32 -15.90
N ASN A 189 59.30 -17.20 -16.70
CA ASN A 189 60.00 -18.28 -17.38
C ASN A 189 60.67 -17.90 -18.73
N ASP A 190 60.58 -16.64 -19.19
CA ASP A 190 61.18 -16.06 -20.43
C ASP A 190 61.01 -16.89 -21.73
N GLU A 191 60.20 -17.95 -21.71
CA GLU A 191 59.83 -18.72 -22.88
C GLU A 191 58.73 -17.97 -23.63
N THR A 192 59.11 -17.48 -24.80
CA THR A 192 58.31 -16.74 -25.79
C THR A 192 57.13 -17.56 -26.32
N ASN A 193 56.15 -17.85 -25.47
CA ASN A 193 54.92 -18.48 -25.90
C ASN A 193 54.00 -17.39 -26.49
N GLU A 194 54.07 -17.23 -27.81
CA GLU A 194 53.29 -16.27 -28.60
C GLU A 194 51.78 -16.40 -28.36
N SER A 195 51.32 -17.60 -27.98
CA SER A 195 49.94 -17.88 -27.54
C SER A 195 49.54 -17.14 -26.26
N LEU A 196 50.47 -16.96 -25.32
CA LEU A 196 50.23 -16.25 -24.05
C LEU A 196 50.31 -14.73 -24.22
N ARG A 197 51.12 -14.22 -25.18
CA ARG A 197 51.08 -12.79 -25.55
C ARG A 197 49.73 -12.37 -26.12
N ASN A 198 49.06 -13.25 -26.87
CA ASN A 198 47.72 -13.00 -27.39
C ASN A 198 46.63 -13.10 -26.30
N LEU A 199 46.84 -13.88 -25.25
CA LEU A 199 45.96 -13.93 -24.07
C LEU A 199 46.14 -12.71 -23.14
N ALA A 200 47.35 -12.14 -23.11
CA ALA A 200 47.75 -11.00 -22.29
C ALA A 200 47.27 -9.63 -22.82
N GLN A 201 46.04 -9.52 -23.33
CA GLN A 201 45.47 -8.22 -23.71
C GLN A 201 45.23 -7.30 -22.50
N LYS A 202 45.23 -7.84 -21.28
CA LYS A 202 45.19 -7.07 -20.03
C LYS A 202 46.46 -7.31 -19.20
N PRO A 203 47.07 -6.25 -18.65
CA PRO A 203 48.17 -6.40 -17.70
C PRO A 203 47.74 -7.19 -16.46
N VAL A 204 48.67 -7.95 -15.86
CA VAL A 204 48.43 -8.73 -14.61
C VAL A 204 47.89 -7.85 -13.47
N SER A 205 48.28 -6.58 -13.42
CA SER A 205 47.72 -5.60 -12.47
C SER A 205 46.22 -5.46 -12.60
N ASP A 206 45.67 -5.48 -13.81
CA ASP A 206 44.25 -5.30 -14.08
C ASP A 206 43.45 -6.53 -13.64
N LEU A 207 44.02 -7.73 -13.77
CA LEU A 207 43.41 -8.97 -13.25
C LEU A 207 43.39 -8.95 -11.72
N ARG A 208 44.47 -8.54 -11.06
CA ARG A 208 44.53 -8.41 -9.59
C ARG A 208 43.56 -7.34 -9.08
N ASP A 209 43.43 -6.23 -9.78
CA ASP A 209 42.45 -5.19 -9.47
C ASP A 209 41.03 -5.71 -9.63
N TRP A 210 40.77 -6.51 -10.66
CA TRP A 210 39.47 -7.14 -10.85
C TRP A 210 39.14 -8.19 -9.78
N CYS A 211 40.13 -8.99 -9.34
CA CYS A 211 39.98 -9.87 -8.18
C CYS A 211 39.62 -9.09 -6.91
N ARG A 212 40.31 -7.96 -6.66
CA ARG A 212 40.02 -7.10 -5.51
C ARG A 212 38.60 -6.53 -5.55
N GLN A 213 38.18 -6.00 -6.70
CA GLN A 213 36.80 -5.50 -6.89
C GLN A 213 35.76 -6.62 -6.71
N THR A 214 36.09 -7.84 -7.13
CA THR A 214 35.22 -9.02 -6.96
C THR A 214 35.11 -9.42 -5.49
N GLU A 215 36.19 -9.39 -4.72
CA GLU A 215 36.14 -9.64 -3.28
C GLU A 215 35.30 -8.57 -2.56
N THR A 216 35.45 -7.29 -2.88
CA THR A 216 34.61 -6.22 -2.30
C THR A 216 33.12 -6.44 -2.60
N ARG A 217 32.77 -6.90 -3.82
CA ARG A 217 31.39 -7.26 -4.16
C ARG A 217 30.89 -8.45 -3.32
N LEU A 218 31.72 -9.48 -3.14
CA LEU A 218 31.40 -10.64 -2.31
C LEU A 218 31.18 -10.26 -0.84
N GLU A 219 32.01 -9.38 -0.27
CA GLU A 219 31.82 -8.85 1.09
C GLU A 219 30.50 -8.09 1.22
N GLY A 220 30.15 -7.27 0.22
CA GLY A 220 28.86 -6.59 0.15
C GLY A 220 27.69 -7.57 0.16
N TYR A 221 27.74 -8.64 -0.66
CA TYR A 221 26.69 -9.65 -0.68
C TYR A 221 26.60 -10.46 0.61
N ARG A 222 27.73 -10.84 1.22
CA ARG A 222 27.75 -11.53 2.53
C ARG A 222 27.12 -10.67 3.62
N SER A 223 27.42 -9.37 3.64
CA SER A 223 26.80 -8.44 4.59
C SER A 223 25.28 -8.32 4.42
N VAL A 224 24.78 -8.32 3.18
CA VAL A 224 23.33 -8.35 2.92
C VAL A 224 22.71 -9.67 3.37
N LEU A 225 23.38 -10.79 3.11
CA LEU A 225 22.93 -12.12 3.52
C LEU A 225 22.84 -12.24 5.05
N ASP A 226 23.84 -11.75 5.79
CA ASP A 226 23.84 -11.78 7.26
C ASP A 226 22.67 -10.97 7.84
N ARG A 227 22.35 -9.81 7.26
CA ARG A 227 21.17 -9.02 7.67
C ARG A 227 19.87 -9.75 7.38
N ALA A 228 19.75 -10.40 6.22
CA ALA A 228 18.56 -11.16 5.87
C ALA A 228 18.37 -12.37 6.80
N GLN A 229 19.46 -13.07 7.15
CA GLN A 229 19.42 -14.19 8.09
C GLN A 229 19.03 -13.72 9.50
N SER A 230 19.65 -12.64 9.99
CA SER A 230 19.30 -12.04 11.29
C SER A 230 17.84 -11.59 11.36
N ALA A 231 17.31 -11.01 10.27
CA ALA A 231 15.90 -10.66 10.17
C ALA A 231 14.97 -11.89 10.13
N LEU A 232 15.41 -13.00 9.55
CA LEU A 232 14.65 -14.25 9.57
C LEU A 232 14.65 -14.88 10.96
N ASP A 233 15.79 -14.86 11.65
CA ASP A 233 15.95 -15.44 12.99
C ASP A 233 15.20 -14.63 14.06
N SER A 234 14.98 -13.32 13.84
CA SER A 234 14.22 -12.45 14.74
C SER A 234 12.70 -12.48 14.51
N LEU A 235 12.22 -13.16 13.46
CA LEU A 235 10.79 -13.36 13.21
C LEU A 235 10.21 -14.41 14.17
N GLU A 236 9.97 -14.00 15.41
CA GLU A 236 9.17 -14.75 16.36
C GLU A 236 7.67 -14.44 16.18
N VAL A 237 6.81 -15.43 16.43
CA VAL A 237 5.39 -15.17 16.64
C VAL A 237 5.32 -14.28 17.89
N PRO A 238 4.82 -13.04 17.80
CA PRO A 238 4.66 -12.23 19.01
C PRO A 238 3.79 -13.03 19.99
N PRO A 239 4.12 -13.04 21.30
CA PRO A 239 3.23 -13.67 22.27
C PRO A 239 1.83 -13.06 22.08
N PRO A 240 0.77 -13.88 22.13
CA PRO A 240 -0.59 -13.37 21.94
C PRO A 240 -0.78 -12.18 22.88
N PRO A 241 -1.33 -11.05 22.40
CA PRO A 241 -1.44 -9.86 23.22
C PRO A 241 -2.10 -10.23 24.54
N THR A 242 -1.38 -10.04 25.64
CA THR A 242 -1.97 -10.14 26.97
C THR A 242 -2.91 -8.96 27.12
N TYR A 243 -4.17 -9.18 26.75
CA TYR A 243 -5.24 -8.26 27.12
C TYR A 243 -5.31 -8.25 28.63
N HIS A 244 -4.75 -7.21 29.26
CA HIS A 244 -5.07 -6.90 30.62
C HIS A 244 -6.57 -6.58 30.65
N THR A 245 -7.38 -7.58 30.99
CA THR A 245 -8.75 -7.36 31.43
C THR A 245 -8.63 -6.50 32.67
N ASN A 246 -8.90 -5.21 32.54
CA ASN A 246 -9.06 -4.32 33.68
C ASN A 246 -10.31 -4.80 34.46
N GLU A 247 -10.15 -5.79 35.33
CA GLU A 247 -11.22 -6.34 36.19
C GLU A 247 -11.65 -5.39 37.31
N GLY A 248 -11.35 -4.08 37.22
CA GLY A 248 -11.52 -3.13 38.32
C GLY A 248 -12.17 -1.79 37.98
N ALA A 249 -12.64 -1.59 36.75
CA ALA A 249 -13.30 -0.34 36.36
C ALA A 249 -14.74 -0.62 35.88
N ASP A 250 -15.71 -0.55 36.80
CA ASP A 250 -17.16 -0.52 36.54
C ASP A 250 -17.62 0.76 35.80
N SER A 251 -16.74 1.36 35.00
CA SER A 251 -17.11 2.45 34.10
C SER A 251 -17.25 1.86 32.70
N PRO A 252 -18.47 1.86 32.10
CA PRO A 252 -18.63 1.39 30.74
C PRO A 252 -17.77 2.27 29.83
N LEU A 253 -16.62 1.74 29.41
CA LEU A 253 -15.80 2.38 28.40
C LEU A 253 -16.72 2.64 27.20
N PRO A 254 -16.72 3.86 26.65
CA PRO A 254 -17.57 4.16 25.51
C PRO A 254 -17.22 3.17 24.39
N PRO A 255 -18.22 2.57 23.72
CA PRO A 255 -18.00 1.57 22.68
C PRO A 255 -17.01 2.10 21.66
N SER A 256 -16.08 1.25 21.25
CA SER A 256 -15.03 1.59 20.30
C SER A 256 -15.62 2.18 19.02
N ILE A 257 -14.93 3.09 18.32
CA ILE A 257 -15.42 3.60 17.01
C ILE A 257 -15.74 2.44 16.06
N ALA A 258 -14.93 1.37 16.08
CA ALA A 258 -15.17 0.14 15.33
C ALA A 258 -16.49 -0.56 15.70
N SER A 259 -16.93 -0.46 16.96
CA SER A 259 -18.25 -0.95 17.39
C SER A 259 -19.40 0.02 17.13
N ARG A 260 -19.13 1.29 16.77
CA ARG A 260 -20.15 2.29 16.44
C ARG A 260 -20.57 2.30 14.98
N LEU A 261 -19.71 1.89 14.05
CA LEU A 261 -20.11 1.77 12.65
C LEU A 261 -21.02 0.54 12.53
N PRO A 262 -22.33 0.65 12.21
CA PRO A 262 -23.15 -0.54 11.99
C PRO A 262 -22.58 -1.34 10.82
N ALA A 263 -22.84 -2.65 10.78
CA ALA A 263 -22.61 -3.42 9.56
C ALA A 263 -23.38 -2.74 8.42
N ILE A 264 -22.67 -2.36 7.35
CA ILE A 264 -23.25 -1.70 6.19
C ILE A 264 -23.76 -2.79 5.25
N HIS A 265 -25.04 -2.74 4.93
CA HIS A 265 -25.68 -3.56 3.92
C HIS A 265 -25.47 -2.97 2.51
N ARG A 266 -25.32 -1.64 2.39
CA ARG A 266 -25.26 -0.95 1.11
C ARG A 266 -24.28 0.23 1.09
N CYS A 267 -23.30 0.17 0.18
CA CYS A 267 -22.38 1.28 -0.10
C CYS A 267 -22.74 1.95 -1.43
N THR A 268 -23.00 3.25 -1.42
CA THR A 268 -23.31 4.04 -2.62
C THR A 268 -22.14 4.90 -3.05
N PHE A 269 -22.03 5.15 -4.35
CA PHE A 269 -20.99 6.00 -4.95
C PHE A 269 -21.66 6.98 -5.91
N LEU A 270 -21.13 8.21 -5.97
CA LEU A 270 -21.59 9.22 -6.91
C LEU A 270 -20.39 9.83 -7.63
N THR A 271 -20.48 9.91 -8.95
CA THR A 271 -19.43 10.52 -9.78
C THR A 271 -20.03 11.31 -10.93
N SER A 272 -19.26 12.20 -11.53
CA SER A 272 -19.67 12.84 -12.79
C SER A 272 -19.78 11.80 -13.91
N GLU A 273 -20.76 11.96 -14.81
CA GLU A 273 -20.88 11.13 -16.01
C GLU A 273 -19.61 11.14 -16.89
N HIS A 274 -18.82 12.21 -16.81
CA HIS A 274 -17.58 12.40 -17.55
C HIS A 274 -16.36 11.79 -16.88
N ASN A 275 -16.47 11.28 -15.65
CA ASN A 275 -15.38 10.58 -14.96
C ASN A 275 -15.25 9.14 -15.47
N THR A 276 -14.91 8.99 -16.75
CA THR A 276 -14.79 7.70 -17.44
C THR A 276 -13.80 6.76 -16.75
N ALA A 277 -12.79 7.31 -16.07
CA ALA A 277 -11.83 6.56 -15.29
C ALA A 277 -12.47 5.80 -14.12
N PHE A 278 -13.26 6.50 -13.29
CA PHE A 278 -13.97 5.89 -12.16
C PHE A 278 -15.10 4.99 -12.64
N ARG A 279 -15.83 5.42 -13.68
CA ARG A 279 -16.92 4.64 -14.26
C ARG A 279 -16.44 3.30 -14.82
N GLY A 280 -15.38 3.29 -15.64
CA GLY A 280 -14.78 2.04 -16.11
C GLY A 280 -14.22 1.17 -14.99
N TRP A 281 -13.76 1.76 -13.88
CA TRP A 281 -13.40 0.97 -12.71
C TRP A 281 -14.63 0.28 -12.08
N MET A 282 -15.75 0.98 -11.88
CA MET A 282 -16.98 0.38 -11.36
C MET A 282 -17.58 -0.65 -12.33
N GLU A 283 -17.74 -0.28 -13.59
CA GLU A 283 -18.46 -1.06 -14.60
C GLU A 283 -17.59 -2.21 -15.12
N ASP A 284 -16.37 -1.95 -15.58
CA ASP A 284 -15.54 -2.97 -16.25
C ASP A 284 -14.72 -3.80 -15.25
N THR A 285 -14.21 -3.18 -14.19
CA THR A 285 -13.35 -3.89 -13.22
C THR A 285 -14.17 -4.61 -12.16
N LEU A 286 -15.20 -3.97 -11.60
CA LEU A 286 -16.03 -4.56 -10.54
C LEU A 286 -17.30 -5.24 -11.07
N GLY A 287 -17.72 -4.94 -12.30
CA GLY A 287 -18.97 -5.45 -12.85
C GLY A 287 -20.21 -4.81 -12.23
N VAL A 288 -20.08 -3.65 -11.59
CA VAL A 288 -21.17 -2.93 -10.92
C VAL A 288 -21.95 -2.11 -11.95
N GLN A 289 -23.26 -2.25 -11.97
CA GLN A 289 -24.13 -1.50 -12.88
C GLN A 289 -24.50 -0.13 -12.29
N PRO A 290 -24.66 0.91 -13.12
CA PRO A 290 -25.20 2.19 -12.67
C PRO A 290 -26.68 2.03 -12.28
N GLU A 291 -27.05 2.56 -11.12
CA GLU A 291 -28.44 2.51 -10.63
C GLU A 291 -29.21 3.80 -10.91
N SER A 292 -28.50 4.93 -11.08
CA SER A 292 -29.15 6.22 -11.30
C SER A 292 -28.31 7.16 -12.15
N ILE A 293 -29.00 8.04 -12.87
CA ILE A 293 -28.44 9.22 -13.53
C ILE A 293 -29.17 10.43 -12.98
N GLN A 294 -28.45 11.30 -12.26
CA GLN A 294 -28.99 12.54 -11.71
C GLN A 294 -28.70 13.66 -12.69
N ARG A 295 -29.72 14.03 -13.48
CA ARG A 295 -29.58 15.05 -14.53
C ARG A 295 -29.35 16.43 -13.94
N SER A 296 -28.36 17.15 -14.49
CA SER A 296 -28.00 18.51 -14.10
C SER A 296 -27.78 18.64 -12.59
N ALA A 297 -27.15 17.64 -11.97
CA ALA A 297 -27.01 17.57 -10.52
C ALA A 297 -25.86 18.44 -9.99
N TRP A 298 -24.78 18.60 -10.77
CA TRP A 298 -23.63 19.43 -10.39
C TRP A 298 -23.40 20.55 -11.37
N ARG A 299 -23.21 21.77 -10.87
CA ARG A 299 -22.81 22.92 -11.70
C ARG A 299 -21.29 22.97 -11.79
N ASP A 300 -20.74 23.07 -13.00
CA ASP A 300 -19.34 23.42 -13.19
C ASP A 300 -19.17 24.94 -13.07
N PRO A 301 -18.52 25.45 -12.02
CA PRO A 301 -18.32 26.89 -11.87
C PRO A 301 -17.41 27.47 -12.96
N LYS A 302 -16.52 26.67 -13.56
CA LYS A 302 -15.59 27.13 -14.60
C LYS A 302 -16.26 27.17 -15.97
N ALA A 303 -16.97 26.10 -16.34
CA ALA A 303 -17.64 26.01 -17.63
C ALA A 303 -19.02 26.69 -17.65
N GLY A 304 -19.62 26.94 -16.47
CA GLY A 304 -20.96 27.50 -16.34
C GLY A 304 -22.09 26.55 -16.74
N CYS A 305 -21.77 25.29 -17.10
CA CYS A 305 -22.73 24.26 -17.45
C CYS A 305 -23.16 23.43 -16.23
N TRP A 306 -24.22 22.65 -16.42
CA TRP A 306 -24.63 21.61 -15.50
C TRP A 306 -24.20 20.25 -16.05
N ASN A 307 -23.73 19.38 -15.18
CA ASN A 307 -23.28 18.02 -15.49
C ASN A 307 -24.22 17.00 -14.84
N ASP A 308 -24.40 15.87 -15.51
CA ASP A 308 -25.11 14.74 -14.92
C ASP A 308 -24.16 13.93 -14.03
N ASN A 309 -24.73 13.32 -13.00
CA ASN A 309 -24.00 12.40 -12.13
C ASN A 309 -24.51 10.98 -12.30
N VAL A 310 -23.61 10.01 -12.23
CA VAL A 310 -23.93 8.58 -12.24
C VAL A 310 -23.78 8.03 -10.83
N GLY A 311 -24.84 7.40 -10.34
CA GLY A 311 -24.87 6.73 -9.04
C GLY A 311 -24.70 5.22 -9.19
N TYR A 312 -23.87 4.65 -8.34
CA TYR A 312 -23.66 3.20 -8.23
C TYR A 312 -23.94 2.76 -6.79
N ALA A 313 -24.20 1.46 -6.62
CA ALA A 313 -24.18 0.84 -5.30
C ALA A 313 -23.55 -0.54 -5.33
N ILE A 314 -23.04 -0.94 -4.17
CA ILE A 314 -22.57 -2.28 -3.88
C ILE A 314 -23.37 -2.77 -2.68
N LEU A 315 -24.06 -3.89 -2.85
CA LEU A 315 -24.76 -4.58 -1.77
C LEU A 315 -23.85 -5.62 -1.10
N GLU A 316 -24.18 -5.98 0.13
CA GLU A 316 -23.43 -6.96 0.93
C GLU A 316 -23.36 -8.35 0.27
N ASP A 317 -24.44 -8.81 -0.34
CA ASP A 317 -24.52 -10.09 -1.05
C ASP A 317 -23.69 -10.08 -2.35
N GLU A 318 -23.70 -8.96 -3.08
CA GLU A 318 -22.83 -8.73 -4.25
C GLU A 318 -21.35 -8.65 -3.87
N TRP A 319 -21.06 -8.05 -2.71
CA TRP A 319 -19.71 -8.01 -2.14
C TRP A 319 -19.19 -9.42 -1.88
N ARG A 320 -19.97 -10.26 -1.20
CA ARG A 320 -19.62 -11.65 -0.85
C ARG A 320 -19.66 -12.62 -2.03
N GLY A 321 -20.51 -12.40 -3.03
CA GLY A 321 -20.71 -13.32 -4.14
C GLY A 321 -21.68 -14.47 -3.82
N GLU A 322 -22.81 -14.16 -3.19
CA GLU A 322 -23.82 -15.18 -2.90
C GLU A 322 -24.38 -15.83 -4.18
N GLY A 323 -24.75 -17.12 -4.09
CA GLY A 323 -25.32 -17.86 -5.22
C GLY A 323 -24.30 -18.33 -6.27
N GLY A 324 -23.03 -18.49 -5.91
CA GLY A 324 -21.99 -19.07 -6.77
C GLY A 324 -21.43 -18.11 -7.82
N LYS A 325 -21.69 -16.80 -7.69
CA LYS A 325 -21.07 -15.76 -8.50
C LYS A 325 -19.77 -15.31 -7.84
N ILE A 326 -18.77 -14.93 -8.65
CA ILE A 326 -17.57 -14.27 -8.12
C ILE A 326 -17.99 -12.93 -7.52
N GLY A 327 -17.78 -12.76 -6.22
CA GLY A 327 -18.12 -11.54 -5.49
C GLY A 327 -17.31 -10.32 -5.94
N ILE A 328 -17.79 -9.12 -5.64
CA ILE A 328 -17.02 -7.89 -5.87
C ILE A 328 -15.75 -7.88 -5.03
N ARG A 329 -15.79 -8.43 -3.80
CA ARG A 329 -14.60 -8.58 -2.93
C ARG A 329 -13.49 -9.32 -3.65
N GLU A 330 -13.78 -10.52 -4.15
CA GLU A 330 -12.78 -11.37 -4.82
C GLU A 330 -12.22 -10.72 -6.09
N ARG A 331 -13.06 -10.04 -6.89
CA ARG A 331 -12.59 -9.29 -8.08
C ARG A 331 -11.62 -8.18 -7.69
N LEU A 332 -11.96 -7.42 -6.65
CA LEU A 332 -11.13 -6.32 -6.18
C LEU A 332 -9.83 -6.83 -5.53
N GLU A 333 -9.90 -7.92 -4.74
CA GLU A 333 -8.73 -8.58 -4.16
C GLU A 333 -7.76 -9.06 -5.24
N ARG A 334 -8.24 -9.81 -6.24
CA ARG A 334 -7.42 -10.24 -7.39
C ARG A 334 -6.76 -9.06 -8.09
N LYS A 335 -7.49 -7.94 -8.26
CA LYS A 335 -6.95 -6.73 -8.86
C LYS A 335 -5.84 -6.11 -8.03
N VAL A 336 -6.01 -6.05 -6.70
CA VAL A 336 -5.00 -5.52 -5.77
C VAL A 336 -3.76 -6.42 -5.76
N MET A 337 -3.92 -7.74 -5.74
CA MET A 337 -2.81 -8.69 -5.73
C MET A 337 -2.03 -8.70 -7.05
N ALA A 338 -2.71 -8.62 -8.19
CA ALA A 338 -2.08 -8.60 -9.51
C ALA A 338 -1.20 -7.35 -9.77
N LEU A 339 -1.31 -6.31 -8.95
CA LEU A 339 -0.44 -5.12 -9.04
C LEU A 339 0.93 -5.33 -8.35
N HIS A 340 1.08 -6.42 -7.61
CA HIS A 340 2.27 -6.72 -6.81
C HIS A 340 3.02 -7.97 -7.30
N SER A 341 2.45 -8.70 -8.25
CA SER A 341 3.10 -9.76 -9.03
C SER A 341 3.82 -9.16 -10.24
#